data_AF-A0A7J9LNG2-F1
#
_entry.id   AF-A0A7J9LNG2-F1
#
_cell.length_a   1.000
_cell.length_b   1.000
_cell.length_c   1.000
_cell.angle_alpha   90.00
_cell.angle_beta   90.00
_cell.angle_gamma   90.00
#
_symmetry.space_group_name_H-M   'P 1'
#
loop_
_entity.id
_entity.type
_entity.pdbx_description
1 polymer ?
#
loop_
_entity_poly.entity_id
_entity_poly.type
_entity_poly.pdbx_seq_one_letter_code
_entity_poly.pdbx_strand_id
1 'polypeptide(L)'
;SHNVYKVTGDDFNSCNVPSNNSLGLFTGNDKINLAAAGKKWYICGFTGHCNQGMKLKITVLDGTAPAPPPNAASTLLSKATNFQIVLGMTLSIAAALIMV
;
A
#
# COMPACT_ATOMS: atom_id res chain seq x y z
N SER A 1 -8.79 30.98 -6.52
CA SER A 1 -9.34 30.67 -5.17
C SER A 1 -9.89 29.27 -5.20
N HIS A 2 -9.71 28.47 -4.14
CA HIS A 2 -10.05 27.05 -4.12
C HIS A 2 -10.57 26.65 -2.73
N ASN A 3 -11.32 25.56 -2.69
CA ASN A 3 -11.77 24.91 -1.47
C ASN A 3 -11.77 23.40 -1.69
N VAL A 4 -12.02 22.65 -0.62
CA VAL A 4 -12.09 21.20 -0.66
C VAL A 4 -13.37 20.72 -0.01
N TYR A 5 -14.18 19.98 -0.75
CA TYR A 5 -15.31 19.21 -0.21
C TYR A 5 -15.00 17.73 -0.28
N LYS A 6 -15.26 17.01 0.81
CA LYS A 6 -15.34 15.54 0.78
C LYS A 6 -16.74 15.16 0.28
N VAL A 7 -16.79 14.28 -0.72
CA VAL A 7 -18.04 13.92 -1.40
C VAL A 7 -18.16 12.41 -1.62
N THR A 8 -19.32 11.96 -2.10
CA THR A 8 -19.53 10.57 -2.54
C THR A 8 -18.86 10.31 -3.90
N GLY A 9 -18.79 9.04 -4.31
CA GLY A 9 -18.29 8.70 -5.65
C GLY A 9 -19.16 9.26 -6.78
N ASP A 10 -20.48 9.31 -6.57
CA ASP A 10 -21.42 9.83 -7.57
C ASP A 10 -21.30 11.35 -7.69
N ASP A 11 -21.25 12.05 -6.56
CA ASP A 11 -21.01 13.49 -6.52
C ASP A 11 -19.66 13.88 -7.12
N PHE A 12 -18.64 13.05 -6.93
CA PHE A 12 -17.34 13.24 -7.55
C PHE A 12 -17.39 13.13 -9.08
N ASN A 13 -18.22 12.23 -9.60
CA ASN A 13 -18.39 12.02 -11.04
C ASN A 13 -19.22 13.14 -11.68
N SER A 14 -20.32 13.53 -11.03
CA SER A 14 -21.20 14.60 -11.48
C SER A 14 -20.72 16.01 -11.12
N CYS A 15 -19.65 16.13 -10.34
CA CYS A 15 -19.20 17.39 -9.76
C CYS A 15 -20.29 18.10 -8.94
N ASN A 16 -21.12 17.33 -8.25
CA ASN A 16 -22.14 17.86 -7.35
C ASN A 16 -21.49 18.44 -6.09
N VAL A 17 -21.64 19.75 -5.90
CA VAL A 17 -21.07 20.48 -4.77
C VAL A 17 -22.09 20.54 -3.65
N PRO A 18 -21.74 20.15 -2.40
CA PRO A 18 -22.63 20.29 -1.27
C PRO A 18 -23.07 21.75 -1.09
N SER A 19 -24.38 21.97 -0.87
CA SER A 19 -24.93 23.31 -0.64
C SER A 19 -24.56 23.89 0.74
N ASN A 20 -24.19 23.03 1.69
CA ASN A 20 -23.77 23.45 3.03
C ASN A 20 -22.26 23.75 3.07
N ASN A 21 -21.91 25.03 3.08
CA ASN A 21 -20.53 25.49 3.19
C ASN A 21 -19.79 24.97 4.44
N SER A 22 -20.48 24.63 5.54
CA SER A 22 -19.82 24.09 6.73
C SER A 22 -19.13 22.74 6.50
N LEU A 23 -19.41 22.06 5.38
CA LEU A 23 -18.76 20.81 4.98
C LEU A 23 -17.46 21.02 4.20
N GLY A 24 -17.16 22.26 3.82
CA GLY A 24 -15.98 22.60 3.04
C GLY A 24 -14.78 22.98 3.91
N LEU A 25 -13.60 22.86 3.32
CA LEU A 25 -12.33 23.34 3.86
C LEU A 25 -11.83 24.48 2.97
N PHE A 26 -11.41 25.59 3.58
CA PHE A 26 -11.20 26.87 2.88
C PHE A 26 -9.90 27.60 3.29
N THR A 27 -9.05 26.98 4.10
CA THR A 27 -7.87 27.67 4.66
C THR A 27 -6.74 27.78 3.64
N GLY A 28 -6.76 26.95 2.58
CA GLY A 28 -5.66 26.83 1.63
C GLY A 28 -4.48 25.99 2.15
N ASN A 29 -4.53 25.56 3.42
CA ASN A 29 -3.61 24.60 4.03
C ASN A 29 -4.41 23.57 4.85
N ASP A 30 -5.39 22.97 4.18
CA ASP A 30 -6.35 22.07 4.82
C ASP A 30 -5.74 20.67 5.03
N LYS A 31 -5.93 20.12 6.24
CA LYS A 31 -5.42 18.78 6.62
C LYS A 31 -6.58 17.80 6.76
N ILE A 32 -6.46 16.65 6.08
CA ILE A 32 -7.48 15.59 6.11
C ILE A 32 -6.84 14.30 6.61
N ASN A 33 -7.36 13.77 7.72
CA ASN A 33 -6.93 12.47 8.24
C ASN A 33 -7.61 11.32 7.47
N LEU A 34 -6.83 10.39 6.94
CA LEU A 34 -7.29 9.22 6.19
C LEU A 34 -7.37 7.98 7.10
N ALA A 35 -8.26 8.02 8.09
CA ALA A 35 -8.29 7.03 9.18
C ALA A 35 -8.86 5.65 8.79
N ALA A 36 -9.66 5.57 7.73
CA ALA A 36 -10.35 4.34 7.35
C ALA A 36 -10.05 3.98 5.90
N ALA A 37 -9.89 2.68 5.65
CA ALA A 37 -9.70 2.14 4.32
C ALA A 37 -10.86 2.47 3.36
N GLY A 38 -10.62 2.19 2.09
CA GLY A 38 -11.54 2.44 1.00
C GLY A 38 -11.31 3.77 0.28
N LYS A 39 -12.17 4.02 -0.70
CA LYS A 39 -12.08 5.20 -1.57
C LYS A 39 -12.57 6.44 -0.82
N LYS A 40 -11.84 7.54 -0.96
CA LYS A 40 -12.20 8.88 -0.50
C LYS A 40 -12.17 9.82 -1.71
N TRP A 41 -13.20 10.64 -1.86
CA TRP A 41 -13.34 11.55 -3.00
C TRP A 41 -13.42 12.99 -2.53
N TYR A 42 -12.73 13.86 -3.24
CA TYR A 42 -12.63 15.28 -2.93
C TYR A 42 -12.77 16.11 -4.21
N ILE A 43 -13.45 17.23 -4.12
CA ILE A 43 -13.65 18.17 -5.24
C ILE A 43 -13.43 19.62 -4.78
N CYS A 44 -13.12 20.49 -5.73
CA CYS A 44 -13.26 21.93 -5.54
C CYS A 44 -14.65 22.39 -5.97
N GLY A 45 -15.33 23.12 -5.09
CA GLY A 45 -16.70 23.60 -5.27
C GLY A 45 -16.84 24.93 -6.00
N PHE A 46 -15.73 25.57 -6.40
CA PHE A 46 -15.79 26.75 -7.25
C PHE A 46 -16.31 26.40 -8.65
N THR A 47 -17.19 27.24 -9.19
CA THR A 47 -17.83 27.03 -10.49
C THR A 47 -16.81 26.68 -11.58
N GLY A 48 -17.02 25.54 -12.23
CA GLY A 48 -16.17 25.06 -13.31
C GLY A 48 -14.90 24.31 -12.89
N HIS A 49 -14.41 24.47 -11.65
CA HIS A 49 -13.12 23.89 -11.24
C HIS A 49 -13.14 22.36 -11.22
N CYS A 50 -14.17 21.74 -10.63
CA CYS A 50 -14.28 20.28 -10.61
C CYS A 50 -14.37 19.69 -12.02
N ASN A 51 -15.19 20.29 -12.90
CA ASN A 51 -15.37 19.84 -14.28
C ASN A 51 -14.10 19.98 -15.12
N GLN A 52 -13.24 20.93 -14.77
CA GLN A 52 -11.91 21.12 -15.37
C GLN A 52 -10.82 20.24 -14.74
N GLY A 53 -11.20 19.30 -13.86
CA GLY A 53 -10.30 18.29 -13.30
C GLY A 53 -9.77 18.59 -11.90
N MET A 54 -10.24 19.65 -11.22
CA MET A 54 -9.88 19.92 -9.83
C MET A 54 -10.65 19.01 -8.87
N LYS A 55 -10.28 17.73 -8.90
CA LYS A 55 -10.87 16.66 -8.10
C LYS A 55 -9.84 15.58 -7.83
N LEU A 56 -9.90 14.97 -6.65
CA LEU A 56 -8.96 13.95 -6.19
C LEU A 56 -9.70 12.74 -5.63
N LYS A 57 -9.31 11.55 -6.09
CA LYS A 57 -9.74 10.27 -5.52
C LYS A 57 -8.54 9.58 -4.89
N ILE A 58 -8.68 9.21 -3.63
CA ILE A 58 -7.66 8.50 -2.85
C ILE A 58 -8.19 7.11 -2.52
N THR A 59 -7.41 6.06 -2.77
CA THR A 59 -7.71 4.71 -2.28
C THR A 59 -6.84 4.47 -1.05
N VAL A 60 -7.46 4.39 0.12
CA VAL A 60 -6.77 4.04 1.37
C VAL A 60 -6.80 2.52 1.50
N LEU A 61 -5.62 1.90 1.60
CA LEU A 61 -5.49 0.46 1.80
C LEU A 61 -5.63 0.10 3.28
N ASP A 62 -6.04 -1.12 3.56
CA ASP A 62 -6.02 -1.66 4.91
C ASP A 62 -4.57 -1.73 5.42
N GLY A 63 -4.36 -1.37 6.69
CA GLY A 63 -3.05 -1.20 7.30
C GLY A 63 -2.23 -2.47 7.52
N THR A 64 -2.49 -3.56 6.79
CA THR A 64 -1.60 -4.71 6.79
C THR A 64 -0.29 -4.29 6.13
N ALA A 65 0.72 -4.06 6.96
CA ALA A 65 2.09 -3.90 6.49
C ALA A 65 2.45 -5.11 5.62
N PRO A 66 3.12 -4.89 4.47
CA PRO A 66 3.73 -6.00 3.74
C PRO A 66 4.58 -6.84 4.69
N ALA A 67 4.54 -8.16 4.55
CA ALA A 67 5.41 -9.03 5.33
C ALA A 67 6.87 -8.54 5.17
N PRO A 68 7.66 -8.50 6.26
CA PRO A 68 9.06 -8.13 6.15
C PRO A 68 9.76 -9.04 5.14
N PRO A 69 10.75 -8.52 4.38
CA PRO A 69 11.51 -9.34 3.44
C PRO A 69 12.12 -10.53 4.19
N PRO A 70 12.27 -11.71 3.54
CA PRO A 70 12.90 -12.85 4.17
C PRO A 70 14.28 -12.46 4.71
N ASN A 71 14.55 -12.75 5.99
CA ASN A 71 15.88 -12.56 6.55
C ASN A 71 16.89 -13.33 5.69
N ALA A 72 17.82 -12.62 5.04
CA ALA A 72 18.88 -13.23 4.24
C ALA A 72 19.69 -14.27 5.05
N ALA A 73 19.78 -14.09 6.37
CA ALA A 73 20.40 -15.04 7.30
C ALA A 73 19.66 -16.38 7.38
N SER A 74 18.32 -16.40 7.30
CA SER A 74 17.52 -17.64 7.28
C SER A 74 17.70 -18.38 5.96
N THR A 75 17.76 -17.67 4.84
CA THR A 75 18.02 -18.26 3.51
C THR A 75 19.42 -18.83 3.40
N LEU A 76 20.42 -18.17 3.98
CA LEU A 76 21.80 -18.66 4.03
C LEU A 76 21.94 -19.85 4.99
N LEU A 77 21.25 -19.84 6.13
CA LEU A 77 21.26 -20.97 7.07
C LEU A 77 20.58 -22.21 6.48
N SER A 78 19.41 -22.07 5.85
CA SER A 78 18.73 -23.18 5.16
C SER A 78 19.55 -23.74 3.99
N LYS A 79 20.30 -22.89 3.28
CA LYS A 79 21.17 -23.32 2.17
C LYS A 79 22.46 -23.96 2.70
N ALA A 80 23.02 -23.47 3.80
CA ALA A 80 24.20 -24.01 4.45
C ALA A 80 23.92 -25.36 5.13
N THR A 81 22.76 -25.53 5.79
CA THR A 81 22.37 -26.83 6.36
C THR A 81 22.17 -27.88 5.27
N ASN A 82 21.57 -27.54 4.13
CA ASN A 82 21.37 -28.48 3.04
C ASN A 82 22.68 -28.89 2.36
N PHE A 83 23.65 -27.95 2.24
CA PHE A 83 24.94 -28.24 1.62
C PHE A 83 25.84 -29.11 2.52
N GLN A 84 25.81 -28.90 3.83
CA GLN A 84 26.58 -29.70 4.79
C GLN A 84 26.04 -31.13 4.95
N ILE A 85 24.72 -31.32 4.87
CA ILE A 85 24.10 -32.65 4.94
C ILE A 85 24.44 -33.48 3.68
N VAL A 86 24.44 -32.86 2.48
CA VAL A 86 24.76 -33.56 1.22
C VAL A 86 26.25 -33.88 1.08
N LEU A 87 27.14 -33.00 1.55
CA LEU A 87 28.58 -33.23 1.48
C LEU A 87 29.05 -34.26 2.54
N GLY A 88 28.42 -34.29 3.72
CA GLY A 88 28.72 -35.26 4.79
C GLY A 88 28.21 -36.67 4.52
N MET A 89 27.07 -36.83 3.84
CA MET A 89 26.53 -38.14 3.46
C MET A 89 27.27 -38.80 2.30
N THR A 90 27.97 -38.04 1.45
CA THR A 90 28.69 -38.60 0.29
C THR A 90 30.11 -39.03 0.64
N LEU A 91 30.76 -38.39 1.61
CA LEU A 91 32.10 -38.81 2.08
C LEU A 91 32.08 -40.10 2.93
N SER A 92 30.95 -40.45 3.55
CA SER A 92 30.82 -41.63 4.41
C SER A 92 30.48 -42.91 3.64
N ILE A 93 29.94 -42.82 2.42
CA ILE A 93 29.67 -44.00 1.57
C ILE A 93 30.95 -44.46 0.82
N ALA A 94 31.85 -43.54 0.48
CA ALA A 94 33.09 -43.88 -0.24
C ALA A 94 34.11 -44.67 0.61
N ALA A 95 34.09 -44.53 1.94
CA ALA A 95 35.00 -45.27 2.82
C ALA A 95 34.61 -46.74 3.03
N ALA A 96 33.35 -47.12 2.73
CA ALA A 96 32.87 -48.49 2.93
C ALA A 96 33.15 -49.44 1.73
N LEU A 97 33.65 -48.91 0.61
CA LEU A 97 33.92 -49.68 -0.62
C LEU A 97 35.41 -50.02 -0.83
N ILE A 98 36.29 -49.76 0.15
CA ILE A 98 37.73 -50.10 0.10
C ILE A 98 38.10 -51.24 1.08
N MET A 99 37.11 -51.90 1.69
CA MET A 99 37.33 -53.09 2.53
C MET A 99 36.50 -54.30 2.06
N VAL A 100 36.70 -54.75 0.82
CA VAL A 100 36.57 -56.16 0.40
C VAL A 100 37.56 -56.41 -0.73
#